data_AF-A0A6I3UB02-F1
#
_entry.id   AF-A0A6I3UB02-F1
#
_cell.length_a   1.000
_cell.length_b   1.000
_cell.length_c   1.000
_cell.angle_alpha   90.00
_cell.angle_beta   90.00
_cell.angle_gamma   90.00
#
_symmetry.space_group_name_H-M   'P 1'
#
loop_
_entity.id
_entity.type
_entity.pdbx_description
1 polymer ?
#
loop_
_entity_poly.entity_id
_entity_poly.type
_entity_poly.pdbx_seq_one_letter_code
_entity_poly.pdbx_strand_id
1 'polypeptide(L)'
;ISMYARELIVDYGVKKLIRVGTAGSLNEDVHVRELVLAQAAATNSNIIRNDWPQYDFPQIASFDLLDKAYHIAKEHGMTTHVGNVLSSDVFY
;
A
#
# COMPACT_ATOMS: atom_id res chain seq x y z
N ILE A 1 -1.02 -4.54 -11.16
CA ILE A 1 -2.25 -4.54 -10.31
C ILE A 1 -3.40 -3.74 -10.92
N SER A 2 -3.10 -2.68 -11.67
CA SER A 2 -4.08 -1.68 -12.11
C SER A 2 -5.22 -2.22 -12.97
N MET A 3 -4.97 -3.21 -13.85
CA MET A 3 -6.01 -3.81 -14.69
C MET A 3 -7.10 -4.50 -13.85
N TYR A 4 -6.73 -5.44 -12.98
CA TYR A 4 -7.68 -6.16 -12.12
C TYR A 4 -8.39 -5.24 -11.11
N ALA A 5 -7.65 -4.30 -10.51
CA ALA A 5 -8.26 -3.34 -9.60
C ALA A 5 -9.33 -2.49 -10.30
N ARG A 6 -9.06 -2.05 -11.54
CA ARG A 6 -10.00 -1.28 -12.36
C ARG A 6 -11.26 -2.10 -12.68
N GLU A 7 -11.09 -3.33 -13.16
CA GLU A 7 -12.20 -4.24 -13.49
C GLU A 7 -13.10 -4.47 -12.27
N LEU A 8 -12.51 -4.78 -11.11
CA LEU A 8 -13.24 -4.98 -9.85
C LEU A 8 -14.07 -3.76 -9.43
N ILE A 9 -13.52 -2.55 -9.58
CA ILE A 9 -14.21 -1.32 -9.21
C ILE A 9 -15.34 -0.98 -10.19
N VAL A 10 -15.06 -1.03 -11.49
CA VAL A 10 -15.98 -0.54 -12.53
C VAL A 10 -17.04 -1.56 -12.87
N ASP A 11 -16.65 -2.81 -13.10
CA ASP A 11 -17.54 -3.83 -13.65
C ASP A 11 -18.24 -4.62 -12.54
N TYR A 12 -17.54 -4.84 -11.41
CA TYR A 12 -18.06 -5.60 -10.27
C TYR A 12 -18.49 -4.73 -9.08
N GLY A 13 -18.34 -3.41 -9.18
CA GLY A 13 -18.83 -2.48 -8.17
C GLY A 13 -18.13 -2.55 -6.81
N VAL A 14 -16.93 -3.16 -6.73
CA VAL A 14 -16.15 -3.25 -5.48
C VAL A 14 -15.84 -1.85 -4.94
N LYS A 15 -16.06 -1.65 -3.64
CA LYS A 15 -15.90 -0.35 -2.97
C LYS A 15 -14.66 -0.23 -2.11
N LYS A 16 -14.08 -1.35 -1.67
CA LYS A 16 -12.91 -1.41 -0.80
C LYS A 16 -11.98 -2.52 -1.29
N LEU A 17 -10.71 -2.20 -1.46
CA LEU A 17 -9.67 -3.12 -1.90
C LEU A 17 -8.56 -3.13 -0.86
N ILE A 18 -8.17 -4.32 -0.40
CA ILE A 18 -7.04 -4.50 0.52
C ILE A 18 -6.04 -5.43 -0.16
N ARG A 19 -4.84 -4.91 -0.45
CA ARG A 19 -3.74 -5.73 -0.97
C ARG A 19 -3.06 -6.43 0.21
N VAL A 20 -3.04 -7.76 0.18
CA VAL A 20 -2.22 -8.58 1.06
C VAL A 20 -1.05 -9.14 0.26
N GLY A 21 0.17 -8.98 0.76
CA GLY A 21 1.37 -9.41 0.06
C GLY A 21 2.61 -9.34 0.95
N THR A 22 3.77 -9.58 0.35
CA THR A 22 5.07 -9.49 1.01
C THR A 22 5.82 -8.23 0.58
N ALA A 23 6.80 -7.80 1.38
CA ALA A 23 7.70 -6.69 1.09
C ALA A 23 9.10 -6.99 1.63
N GLY A 24 10.12 -6.34 1.06
CA GLY A 24 11.47 -6.30 1.61
C GLY A 24 11.63 -5.08 2.52
N SER A 25 12.39 -5.23 3.61
CA SER A 25 12.67 -4.10 4.50
C SER A 25 13.80 -3.23 3.96
N LEU A 26 13.62 -1.91 4.04
CA LEU A 26 14.67 -0.89 3.85
C LEU A 26 15.16 -0.32 5.19
N ASN A 27 14.53 -0.72 6.31
CA ASN A 27 14.84 -0.26 7.64
C ASN A 27 15.32 -1.45 8.48
N GLU A 28 16.48 -1.32 9.12
CA GLU A 28 17.05 -2.36 9.98
C GLU A 28 16.16 -2.72 11.18
N ASP A 29 15.28 -1.81 11.60
CA ASP A 29 14.35 -2.03 12.71
C ASP A 29 13.09 -2.83 12.33
N VAL A 30 12.86 -3.09 11.03
CA VAL A 30 11.70 -3.85 10.54
C VAL A 30 12.13 -5.26 10.15
N HIS A 31 11.64 -6.23 10.90
CA HIS A 31 12.11 -7.62 10.83
C HIS A 31 11.18 -8.53 10.04
N VAL A 32 11.72 -9.68 9.63
CA VAL A 32 10.95 -10.71 8.91
C VAL A 32 9.80 -11.21 9.79
N ARG A 33 8.62 -11.39 9.18
CA ARG A 33 7.33 -11.77 9.82
C ARG A 33 6.61 -10.65 10.57
N GLU A 34 7.13 -9.42 10.55
CA GLU A 34 6.40 -8.27 11.06
C GLU A 34 5.40 -7.73 10.03
N LEU A 35 4.34 -7.08 10.49
CA LEU A 35 3.28 -6.54 9.65
C LEU A 35 3.57 -5.08 9.31
N VAL A 36 3.53 -4.73 8.03
CA VAL A 36 3.62 -3.35 7.57
C VAL A 36 2.27 -2.92 6.97
N LEU A 37 1.70 -1.86 7.52
CA LEU A 37 0.53 -1.17 7.00
C LEU A 37 1.00 0.07 6.23
N ALA A 38 0.88 0.01 4.91
CA ALA A 38 1.27 1.11 4.03
C ALA A 38 0.25 2.26 4.13
N GLN A 39 0.60 3.35 4.81
CA GLN A 39 -0.22 4.57 4.84
C GLN A 39 -0.12 5.35 3.52
N ALA A 40 1.03 5.24 2.87
CA ALA A 40 1.34 5.83 1.58
C ALA A 40 2.30 4.92 0.81
N ALA A 41 2.40 5.13 -0.51
CA ALA A 41 3.40 4.47 -1.34
C ALA A 41 4.10 5.50 -2.25
N ALA A 42 5.41 5.61 -2.11
CA ALA A 42 6.25 6.19 -3.14
C ALA A 42 6.36 5.22 -4.34
N THR A 43 6.68 5.74 -5.52
CA THR A 43 6.89 4.90 -6.70
C THR A 43 7.91 5.50 -7.66
N ASN A 44 8.61 4.64 -8.40
CA ASN A 44 9.40 5.00 -9.58
C ASN A 44 8.61 4.78 -10.89
N SER A 45 7.36 4.34 -10.81
CA SER A 45 6.52 4.12 -11.99
C SER A 45 6.06 5.45 -12.61
N ASN A 46 6.07 5.50 -13.94
CA ASN A 46 5.57 6.67 -14.67
C ASN A 46 4.03 6.74 -14.75
N ILE A 47 3.29 5.73 -14.27
CA ILE A 47 1.82 5.69 -14.38
C ILE A 47 1.18 6.97 -13.84
N ILE A 48 1.59 7.41 -12.65
CA ILE A 48 1.00 8.60 -12.02
C ILE A 48 1.40 9.87 -12.77
N ARG A 49 2.66 9.95 -13.21
CA ARG A 49 3.20 11.10 -13.95
C ARG A 49 2.59 11.24 -15.35
N ASN A 50 2.18 10.14 -15.97
CA ASN A 50 1.48 10.19 -17.26
C ASN A 50 0.11 10.89 -17.16
N ASP A 51 -0.62 10.66 -16.06
CA ASP A 51 -1.92 11.28 -15.81
C ASP A 51 -1.77 12.68 -15.18
N TRP A 52 -0.73 12.88 -14.35
CA TRP A 52 -0.48 14.11 -13.59
C TRP A 52 0.96 14.61 -13.79
N PRO A 53 1.32 15.11 -14.98
CA PRO A 53 2.71 15.38 -15.35
C PRO A 53 3.38 16.51 -14.56
N GLN A 54 2.60 17.38 -13.93
CA GLN A 54 3.10 18.53 -13.18
C GLN A 54 3.19 18.30 -11.67
N TYR A 55 2.71 17.15 -11.18
CA TYR A 55 2.55 16.91 -9.75
C TYR A 55 3.13 15.56 -9.34
N ASP A 56 3.79 15.54 -8.19
CA ASP A 56 4.07 14.30 -7.47
C ASP A 56 2.84 13.95 -6.64
N PHE A 57 1.89 13.24 -7.25
CA PHE A 57 0.60 12.95 -6.63
C PHE A 57 0.75 11.82 -5.59
N PRO A 58 0.44 12.07 -4.30
CA PRO A 58 0.67 11.09 -3.25
C PRO A 58 -0.40 9.98 -3.27
N GLN A 59 0.07 8.73 -3.26
CA GLN A 59 -0.77 7.54 -3.23
C GLN A 59 -0.97 7.12 -1.77
N ILE A 60 -2.09 7.52 -1.19
CA ILE A 60 -2.41 7.29 0.23
C ILE A 60 -3.50 6.23 0.42
N ALA A 61 -3.44 5.53 1.54
CA ALA A 61 -4.49 4.60 1.95
C ALA A 61 -5.74 5.35 2.46
N SER A 62 -6.89 4.66 2.45
CA SER A 62 -8.07 5.12 3.18
C SER A 62 -7.78 5.06 4.68
N PHE A 63 -7.90 6.20 5.37
CA PHE A 63 -7.65 6.30 6.80
C PHE A 63 -8.51 5.31 7.62
N ASP A 64 -9.82 5.25 7.37
CA ASP A 64 -10.73 4.34 8.08
C ASP A 64 -10.33 2.86 7.96
N LEU A 65 -9.81 2.45 6.79
CA LEU A 65 -9.33 1.08 6.59
C LEU A 65 -8.00 0.84 7.32
N LEU A 66 -7.11 1.83 7.27
CA LEU A 66 -5.80 1.77 7.91
C LEU A 66 -5.93 1.69 9.44
N ASP A 67 -6.73 2.59 10.02
CA ASP A 67 -7.00 2.67 11.45
C ASP A 67 -7.60 1.36 11.97
N LYS A 68 -8.63 0.86 11.28
CA LYS A 68 -9.26 -0.41 11.64
C LYS A 68 -8.27 -1.58 11.56
N ALA A 69 -7.46 -1.65 10.52
CA ALA A 69 -6.46 -2.71 10.37
C ALA A 69 -5.38 -2.64 11.47
N TYR A 70 -4.95 -1.42 11.82
CA TYR A 70 -3.98 -1.19 12.89
C TYR A 70 -4.50 -1.69 14.24
N HIS A 71 -5.73 -1.31 14.62
CA HIS A 71 -6.32 -1.73 15.88
C HIS A 71 -6.50 -3.26 15.95
N ILE A 72 -6.99 -3.89 14.88
CA ILE A 72 -7.11 -5.36 14.81
C ILE A 72 -5.74 -6.03 14.98
N ALA A 73 -4.69 -5.52 14.31
CA ALA A 73 -3.35 -6.09 14.42
C ALA A 73 -2.78 -5.97 15.84
N LYS A 74 -3.04 -4.84 16.51
CA LYS A 74 -2.67 -4.62 17.91
C LYS A 74 -3.39 -5.59 18.86
N GLU A 75 -4.69 -5.82 18.66
CA GLU A 75 -5.47 -6.80 19.44
C GLU A 75 -4.93 -8.23 19.30
N HIS A 76 -4.40 -8.57 18.12
CA HIS A 76 -3.78 -9.87 17.85
C HIS A 76 -2.32 -9.97 18.31
N GLY A 77 -1.78 -8.92 18.97
CA GLY A 77 -0.41 -8.90 19.46
C GLY A 77 0.66 -8.90 18.36
N MET A 78 0.31 -8.47 17.13
CA MET A 78 1.24 -8.43 16.02
C MET A 78 2.17 -7.21 16.12
N THR A 79 3.48 -7.40 15.94
CA THR A 79 4.40 -6.29 15.71
C THR A 79 4.04 -5.62 14.39
N THR A 80 3.57 -4.38 14.48
CA THR A 80 2.92 -3.67 13.37
C THR A 80 3.56 -2.31 13.17
N HIS A 81 3.93 -2.01 11.93
CA HIS A 81 4.50 -0.74 11.51
C HIS A 81 3.54 -0.02 10.58
N VAL A 82 3.35 1.28 10.78
CA VAL A 82 2.56 2.13 9.88
C VAL A 82 3.50 3.13 9.23
N GLY A 83 3.56 3.17 7.90
CA GLY A 83 4.55 4.00 7.24
C GLY A 83 4.43 4.04 5.72
N ASN A 84 5.40 4.71 5.10
CA ASN A 84 5.50 4.77 3.64
C ASN A 84 6.19 3.50 3.12
N VAL A 85 5.78 3.04 1.94
CA VAL A 85 6.44 1.94 1.22
C VAL A 85 6.91 2.41 -0.14
N LEU A 86 7.78 1.63 -0.78
CA LEU A 86 8.17 1.85 -2.18
C LEU A 86 7.53 0.79 -3.08
N SER A 87 6.70 1.23 -4.02
CA SER A 87 6.23 0.41 -5.13
C SER A 87 7.19 0.58 -6.30
N SER A 88 8.07 -0.40 -6.52
CA SER A 88 9.06 -0.39 -7.60
C SER A 88 8.63 -1.21 -8.81
N ASP A 89 8.83 -0.67 -10.01
CA ASP A 89 8.70 -1.39 -11.28
C ASP A 89 9.91 -2.30 -11.57
N VAL A 90 11.01 -2.10 -10.85
CA VAL A 90 12.28 -2.84 -11.02
C VAL A 90 12.60 -3.59 -9.73
N PHE A 91 12.83 -4.89 -9.85
CA PHE A 91 13.18 -5.74 -8.71
C PHE A 91 14.69 -5.93 -8.54
N TYR A 92 15.48 -5.83 -9.63
CA TYR A 92 16.93 -6.06 -9.66
C TYR A 92 17.66 -4.84 -10.19
#